data_AF-A0A8B7R3P5-F1
#
_entry.id   AF-A0A8B7R3P5-F1
#
_cell.length_a   1.000
_cell.length_b   1.000
_cell.length_c   1.000
_cell.angle_alpha   90.00
_cell.angle_beta   90.00
_cell.angle_gamma   90.00
#
_symmetry.space_group_name_H-M   'P 1'
#
loop_
_entity.id
_entity.type
_entity.pdbx_description
1 polymer ?
#
loop_
_entity_poly.entity_id
_entity_poly.type
_entity_poly.pdbx_seq_one_letter_code
_entity_poly.pdbx_strand_id
1 'polypeptide(L)'
;MAAGTGDRGPGVAVPVELRRERRLVCVEYPGIVRDVSKMLPTLGGEEGVSRTYADPTKRLELYFRPKDPYCHPVCANRFSTSSLLLRIKRKTKQQKRVPGPEAHPEVTFDMEILGIVSTIYKFQGMSDFQYLAVHTEAGGRHMSMYNKVLMLKPQKEAFFHQELPLYIPPPIFSRLDTPVDYFYRPDTQHREGYNNPTISGENLIGLSRARRPHNAIFVNFEDDEVPTQPLEAAVQTWRKVCTNPLDRKVEEELAKLFDIRPIWSRNAVKANISVHPDKLKVLLPFMAYYMITGPWRSLWIRYGYDPRKNPDAKIYQVLDFRIRCGMKYGYASIDLPVKAKRSTYNYSLPITVTKTPNQAVTTIHDLKQGLGPSGTASARKSSPNKYKLKDSVYIFREGALPPYRQMFYQLCDLSVDELQKIIHRNDGAEDFCTERDGWCLPKTSDDLRNAMSVMIRQAIRSKRPALFSSPAQADGGKEQLTYESGGDEEEEEEEEDFKPSDGSENEMETEMLDYV
;
A
#
# COMPACT_ATOMS: atom_id res chain seq x y z
N MET A 1 61.51 18.55 -9.66
CA MET A 1 62.25 19.73 -10.13
C MET A 1 61.43 20.97 -9.83
N ALA A 2 62.09 22.00 -9.28
CA ALA A 2 61.45 23.24 -8.85
C ALA A 2 61.05 24.10 -10.05
N ALA A 3 59.79 24.54 -10.09
CA ALA A 3 59.33 25.60 -10.98
C ALA A 3 59.06 26.85 -10.13
N GLY A 4 59.74 27.94 -10.47
CA GLY A 4 59.80 29.16 -9.68
C GLY A 4 58.43 29.83 -9.48
N THR A 5 58.19 30.25 -8.24
CA THR A 5 57.06 31.09 -7.86
C THR A 5 57.40 32.55 -8.19
N GLY A 6 57.14 32.95 -9.43
CA GLY A 6 57.11 34.36 -9.82
C GLY A 6 55.87 35.04 -9.24
N ASP A 7 56.08 36.26 -8.77
CA ASP A 7 55.09 37.21 -8.26
C ASP A 7 53.95 37.39 -9.29
N ARG A 8 52.70 37.09 -8.89
CA ARG A 8 51.52 37.10 -9.79
C ARG A 8 50.54 38.18 -9.35
N GLY A 9 50.44 39.24 -10.16
CA GLY A 9 49.44 40.29 -10.01
C GLY A 9 47.98 39.80 -10.13
N PRO A 10 47.00 40.65 -9.76
CA PRO A 10 45.58 40.28 -9.75
C PRO A 10 45.07 40.05 -11.18
N GLY A 11 44.56 38.84 -11.47
CA GLY A 11 43.96 38.48 -12.77
C GLY A 11 44.59 37.30 -13.51
N VAL A 12 45.62 36.65 -12.96
CA VAL A 12 46.27 35.50 -13.62
C VAL A 12 45.48 34.20 -13.37
N ALA A 13 45.06 33.53 -14.45
CA ALA A 13 44.45 32.20 -14.38
C ALA A 13 45.42 31.19 -13.74
N VAL A 14 44.95 30.44 -12.75
CA VAL A 14 45.73 29.40 -12.07
C VAL A 14 45.39 28.05 -12.72
N PRO A 15 46.34 27.40 -13.44
CA PRO A 15 46.09 26.07 -13.99
C PRO A 15 46.02 25.05 -12.84
N VAL A 16 44.95 24.26 -12.80
CA VAL A 16 44.78 23.19 -11.81
C VAL A 16 44.54 21.88 -12.54
N GLU A 17 45.33 20.85 -12.21
CA GLU A 17 45.24 19.55 -12.85
C GLU A 17 44.08 18.72 -12.26
N LEU A 18 43.26 18.14 -13.14
CA LEU A 18 42.13 17.31 -12.74
C LEU A 18 42.55 15.85 -12.57
N ARG A 19 42.53 15.36 -11.32
CA ARG A 19 42.75 13.94 -11.02
C ARG A 19 41.50 13.10 -11.30
N ARG A 20 41.32 12.67 -12.55
CA ARG A 20 40.13 11.94 -13.03
C ARG A 20 39.89 10.58 -12.35
N GLU A 21 40.95 9.94 -11.85
CA GLU A 21 40.88 8.60 -11.24
C GLU A 21 40.26 8.63 -9.83
N ARG A 22 40.34 9.77 -9.14
CA ARG A 22 39.88 9.88 -7.76
C ARG A 22 38.41 10.25 -7.70
N ARG A 23 37.55 9.24 -7.61
CA ARG A 23 36.11 9.39 -7.37
C ARG A 23 35.81 9.47 -5.89
N LEU A 24 34.97 10.43 -5.53
CA LEU A 24 34.56 10.72 -4.17
C LEU A 24 33.04 10.60 -4.02
N VAL A 25 32.61 10.38 -2.79
CA VAL A 25 31.21 10.39 -2.37
C VAL A 25 31.03 11.54 -1.39
N CYS A 26 29.97 12.31 -1.57
CA CYS A 26 29.62 13.43 -0.70
C CYS A 26 28.33 13.12 0.07
N VAL A 27 28.27 13.52 1.33
CA VAL A 27 27.05 13.50 2.13
C VAL A 27 26.75 14.93 2.56
N GLU A 28 25.64 15.50 2.07
CA GLU A 28 25.15 16.82 2.50
C GLU A 28 24.47 16.66 3.87
N TYR A 29 25.26 16.58 4.94
CA TYR A 29 24.76 16.36 6.29
C TYR A 29 23.82 17.50 6.74
N PRO A 30 22.63 17.23 7.32
CA PRO A 30 21.59 18.22 7.60
C PRO A 30 21.84 19.00 8.90
N GLY A 31 23.11 19.19 9.27
CA GLY A 31 23.51 19.84 10.51
C GLY A 31 24.95 20.34 10.47
N ILE A 32 25.34 21.13 11.47
CA ILE A 32 26.69 21.70 11.55
C ILE A 32 27.64 20.66 12.16
N VAL A 33 28.58 20.17 11.36
CA VAL A 33 29.59 19.19 11.80
C VAL A 33 30.73 19.91 12.52
N ARG A 34 30.78 19.80 13.86
CA ARG A 34 31.91 20.26 14.68
C ARG A 34 32.92 19.16 14.98
N ASP A 35 32.46 17.92 15.06
CA ASP A 35 33.25 16.74 15.42
C ASP A 35 32.87 15.59 14.49
N VAL A 36 33.80 15.21 13.60
CA VAL A 36 33.60 14.14 12.61
C VAL A 36 33.44 12.78 13.29
N SER A 37 34.11 12.56 14.43
CA SER A 37 34.07 11.29 15.18
C SER A 37 32.70 11.04 15.81
N LYS A 38 31.95 12.10 16.10
CA LYS A 38 30.55 12.01 16.58
C LYS A 38 29.53 12.00 15.47
N MET A 39 29.84 12.61 14.33
CA MET A 39 28.98 12.62 13.15
C MET A 39 28.96 11.26 12.46
N LEU A 40 30.10 10.60 12.26
CA LEU A 40 30.13 9.31 11.55
C LEU A 40 29.22 8.24 12.17
N PRO A 41 29.17 8.06 13.50
CA PRO A 41 28.24 7.12 14.14
C PRO A 41 26.75 7.39 13.87
N THR A 42 26.35 8.64 13.58
CA THR A 42 24.94 8.94 13.26
C THR A 42 24.55 8.41 11.89
N LEU A 43 25.51 8.19 10.99
CA LEU A 43 25.32 7.59 9.66
C LEU A 43 25.60 6.07 9.62
N GLY A 44 25.68 5.42 10.79
CA GLY A 44 26.05 4.01 10.90
C GLY A 44 27.56 3.73 10.78
N GLY A 45 28.40 4.75 10.91
CA GLY A 45 29.85 4.66 10.79
C GLY A 45 30.33 4.50 9.35
N GLU A 46 31.65 4.34 9.16
CA GLU A 46 32.24 4.16 7.83
C GLU A 46 31.74 2.89 7.13
N GLU A 47 31.53 1.80 7.89
CA GLU A 47 30.98 0.55 7.34
C GLU A 47 29.53 0.71 6.89
N GLY A 48 28.68 1.42 7.66
CA GLY A 48 27.29 1.69 7.29
C GLY A 48 27.20 2.47 5.98
N VAL A 49 27.94 3.58 5.90
CA VAL A 49 28.02 4.41 4.68
C VAL A 49 28.52 3.61 3.49
N SER A 50 29.57 2.80 3.67
CA SER A 50 30.15 1.98 2.58
C SER A 50 29.17 0.91 2.09
N ARG A 51 28.44 0.26 3.01
CA ARG A 51 27.43 -0.74 2.70
C ARG A 51 26.26 -0.14 1.92
N THR A 52 25.80 1.04 2.31
CA THR A 52 24.75 1.77 1.58
C THR A 52 25.27 2.23 0.21
N TYR A 53 26.52 2.66 0.10
CA TYR A 53 27.10 3.03 -1.18
C TYR A 53 27.22 1.85 -2.17
N ALA A 54 27.49 0.64 -1.67
CA ALA A 54 27.58 -0.56 -2.49
C ALA A 54 26.23 -0.98 -3.11
N ASP A 55 25.11 -0.58 -2.50
CA ASP A 55 23.76 -0.90 -2.96
C ASP A 55 23.00 0.39 -3.38
N PRO A 56 22.91 0.69 -4.69
CA PRO A 56 22.23 1.89 -5.18
C PRO A 56 20.73 1.97 -4.83
N THR A 57 20.11 0.88 -4.40
CA THR A 57 18.68 0.86 -4.02
C THR A 57 18.43 1.36 -2.61
N LYS A 58 19.48 1.48 -1.78
CA LYS A 58 19.38 1.91 -0.39
C LYS A 58 19.56 3.42 -0.24
N ARG A 59 18.77 3.99 0.67
CA ARG A 59 18.92 5.37 1.14
C ARG A 59 19.91 5.40 2.31
N LEU A 60 20.61 6.52 2.46
CA LEU A 60 21.53 6.70 3.58
C LEU A 60 20.75 7.14 4.81
N GLU A 61 20.76 6.30 5.85
CA GLU A 61 20.06 6.55 7.10
C GLU A 61 20.90 7.44 8.03
N LEU A 62 20.23 8.40 8.67
CA LEU A 62 20.77 9.27 9.70
C LEU A 62 19.97 9.11 10.99
N TYR A 63 20.63 8.67 12.04
CA TYR A 63 20.08 8.58 13.38
C TYR A 63 20.64 9.71 14.26
N PHE A 64 19.81 10.71 14.57
CA PHE A 64 20.21 11.80 15.48
C PHE A 64 20.55 11.29 16.89
N ARG A 65 19.97 10.16 17.29
CA ARG A 65 20.19 9.51 18.59
C ARG A 65 20.66 8.07 18.36
N PRO A 66 21.92 7.86 17.92
CA PRO A 66 22.40 6.54 17.50
C PRO A 66 22.47 5.49 18.63
N LYS A 67 22.34 5.93 19.89
CA LYS A 67 22.25 5.03 21.06
C LYS A 67 20.81 4.63 21.41
N ASP A 68 19.80 5.27 20.82
CA ASP A 68 18.40 4.90 21.00
C ASP A 68 17.95 3.94 19.90
N PRO A 69 17.61 2.68 20.23
CA PRO A 69 17.15 1.70 19.23
C PRO A 69 15.79 2.03 18.61
N TYR A 70 15.00 2.95 19.19
CA TYR A 70 13.70 3.38 18.64
C TYR A 70 13.77 4.74 17.96
N CYS A 71 14.98 5.27 17.72
CA CYS A 71 15.13 6.49 16.96
C CYS A 71 14.77 6.23 15.49
N HIS A 72 13.71 6.87 15.00
CA HIS A 72 13.38 6.83 13.57
C HIS A 72 14.47 7.56 12.76
N PRO A 73 15.01 6.97 11.69
CA PRO A 73 16.05 7.60 10.88
C PRO A 73 15.47 8.67 9.94
N VAL A 74 16.30 9.64 9.59
CA VAL A 74 16.08 10.50 8.42
C VAL A 74 16.86 9.91 7.24
N CYS A 75 16.24 9.83 6.07
CA CYS A 75 16.82 9.14 4.93
C CYS A 75 17.27 10.11 3.83
N ALA A 76 18.54 10.01 3.43
CA ALA A 76 19.09 10.74 2.30
C ALA A 76 18.98 9.96 0.98
N ASN A 77 18.58 10.67 -0.07
CA ASN A 77 18.48 10.15 -1.42
C ASN A 77 19.83 10.24 -2.13
N ARG A 78 20.11 9.24 -2.97
CA ARG A 78 21.34 9.14 -3.77
C ARG A 78 21.17 9.89 -5.10
N PHE A 79 22.07 10.79 -5.42
CA PHE A 79 22.13 11.51 -6.70
C PHE A 79 23.48 11.31 -7.37
N SER A 80 23.47 11.19 -8.70
CA SER A 80 24.68 11.19 -9.53
C SER A 80 25.11 12.64 -9.80
N THR A 81 26.39 12.95 -9.66
CA THR A 81 26.93 14.28 -9.93
C THR A 81 28.32 14.20 -10.58
N SER A 82 28.80 15.34 -11.08
CA SER A 82 30.14 15.52 -11.64
C SER A 82 30.87 16.70 -10.99
N SER A 83 30.56 16.97 -9.71
CA SER A 83 31.12 18.11 -8.97
C SER A 83 32.60 17.87 -8.63
N LEU A 84 33.38 18.94 -8.45
CA LEU A 84 34.80 18.85 -8.11
C LEU A 84 35.02 19.26 -6.65
N LEU A 85 35.86 18.52 -5.92
CA LEU A 85 36.32 18.93 -4.59
C LEU A 85 37.63 19.72 -4.74
N LEU A 86 37.59 21.02 -4.43
CA LEU A 86 38.74 21.91 -4.51
C LEU A 86 39.31 22.20 -3.11
N ARG A 87 40.61 21.99 -2.94
CA ARG A 87 41.36 22.44 -1.76
C ARG A 87 41.98 23.80 -2.05
N ILE A 88 41.66 24.80 -1.23
CA ILE A 88 42.23 26.15 -1.31
C ILE A 88 43.05 26.41 -0.06
N LYS A 89 44.34 26.67 -0.20
CA LYS A 89 45.22 27.12 0.89
C LYS A 89 45.52 28.60 0.71
N ARG A 90 45.12 29.40 1.69
CA ARG A 90 45.45 30.83 1.76
C ARG A 90 46.75 31.01 2.55
N LYS A 91 47.78 31.57 1.93
CA LYS A 91 49.04 31.94 2.57
C LYS A 91 49.09 33.45 2.70
N THR A 92 49.32 33.95 3.91
CA THR A 92 49.45 35.38 4.18
C THR A 92 50.89 35.67 4.61
N LYS A 93 51.62 36.50 3.85
CA LYS A 93 52.90 37.05 4.31
C LYS A 93 52.66 38.38 5.00
N GLN A 94 52.99 38.46 6.29
CA GLN A 94 53.13 39.75 6.95
C GLN A 94 54.47 40.34 6.54
N GLN A 95 54.45 41.47 5.83
CA GLN A 95 55.68 42.22 5.57
C GLN A 95 56.22 42.73 6.92
N LYS A 96 57.45 42.31 7.27
CA LYS A 96 58.16 42.89 8.42
C LYS A 96 58.46 44.37 8.11
N ARG A 97 57.72 45.27 8.76
CA ARG A 97 57.98 46.71 8.97
C ARG A 97 58.60 47.44 7.76
N VAL A 98 57.75 47.94 6.87
CA VAL A 98 57.99 49.24 6.24
C VAL A 98 56.93 50.20 6.80
N PRO A 99 57.31 51.31 7.45
CA PRO A 99 56.34 52.27 7.98
C PRO A 99 55.81 53.12 6.83
N GLY A 100 54.65 52.74 6.30
CA GLY A 100 53.89 53.48 5.29
C GLY A 100 52.39 53.15 5.41
N PRO A 101 51.49 54.08 5.05
CA PRO A 101 50.04 53.97 5.32
C PRO A 101 49.29 52.91 4.49
N GLU A 102 49.96 52.12 3.64
CA GLU A 102 49.34 51.10 2.77
C GLU A 102 50.01 49.72 2.87
N ALA A 103 50.23 49.22 4.09
CA ALA A 103 50.69 47.84 4.28
C ALA A 103 49.52 46.85 4.12
N HIS A 104 49.14 46.54 2.88
CA HIS A 104 48.22 45.43 2.62
C HIS A 104 48.98 44.09 2.75
N PRO A 105 48.47 43.12 3.52
CA PRO A 105 49.10 41.81 3.62
C PRO A 105 49.07 41.11 2.25
N GLU A 106 50.22 40.62 1.78
CA GLU A 106 50.32 39.85 0.55
C GLU A 106 49.66 38.47 0.77
N VAL A 107 48.52 38.24 0.11
CA VAL A 107 47.75 37.00 0.19
C VAL A 107 47.94 36.22 -1.10
N THR A 108 48.50 35.01 -0.99
CA THR A 108 48.61 34.06 -2.11
C THR A 108 47.70 32.86 -1.89
N PHE A 109 47.07 32.37 -2.97
CA PHE A 109 46.21 31.19 -2.93
C PHE A 109 46.87 30.04 -3.68
N ASP A 110 46.88 28.87 -3.04
CA ASP A 110 47.29 27.60 -3.64
C ASP A 110 46.04 26.72 -3.79
N MET A 111 45.76 26.27 -5.01
CA MET A 111 44.51 25.58 -5.37
C MET A 111 44.82 24.21 -5.95
N GLU A 112 44.12 23.18 -5.47
CA GLU A 112 44.29 21.79 -5.94
C GLU A 112 42.95 21.09 -6.04
N ILE A 113 42.67 20.44 -7.18
CA ILE A 113 41.50 19.56 -7.32
C ILE A 113 41.84 18.21 -6.69
N LEU A 114 41.09 17.83 -5.65
CA LEU A 114 41.29 16.58 -4.92
C LEU A 114 40.64 15.36 -5.62
N GLY A 115 39.59 15.58 -6.41
CA GLY A 115 38.86 14.52 -7.10
C GLY A 115 37.47 14.96 -7.58
N ILE A 116 36.77 14.03 -8.23
CA ILE A 116 35.40 14.20 -8.75
C ILE A 116 34.42 13.56 -7.77
N VAL A 117 33.47 14.32 -7.25
CA VAL A 117 32.32 13.80 -6.50
C VAL A 117 31.34 13.22 -7.51
N SER A 118 31.25 11.89 -7.53
CA SER A 118 30.40 11.14 -8.47
C SER A 118 29.03 10.82 -7.91
N THR A 119 28.91 10.82 -6.58
CA THR A 119 27.67 10.48 -5.87
C THR A 119 27.51 11.42 -4.69
N ILE A 120 26.30 11.96 -4.53
CA ILE A 120 25.94 12.80 -3.39
C ILE A 120 24.68 12.25 -2.72
N TYR A 121 24.71 12.19 -1.39
CA TYR A 121 23.55 11.87 -0.57
C TYR A 121 22.96 13.15 -0.01
N LYS A 122 21.66 13.39 -0.24
CA LYS A 122 20.96 14.61 0.23
C LYS A 122 19.75 14.26 1.07
N PHE A 123 19.65 14.89 2.24
CA PHE A 123 18.50 14.79 3.13
C PHE A 123 17.45 15.82 2.72
N GLN A 124 16.58 15.46 1.78
CA GLN A 124 15.46 16.31 1.34
C GLN A 124 14.14 15.97 2.05
N GLY A 125 14.04 14.75 2.59
CA GLY A 125 12.87 14.32 3.35
C GLY A 125 12.85 14.90 4.75
N MET A 126 11.64 15.06 5.30
CA MET A 126 11.41 15.44 6.68
C MET A 126 11.74 14.29 7.63
N SER A 127 12.04 14.62 8.89
CA SER A 127 12.11 13.61 9.94
C SER A 127 10.72 13.07 10.23
N ASP A 128 10.65 11.77 10.49
CA ASP A 128 9.46 11.15 11.08
C ASP A 128 9.24 11.67 12.51
N PHE A 129 8.03 11.45 13.04
CA PHE A 129 7.69 11.74 14.42
C PHE A 129 8.59 10.93 15.36
N GLN A 130 9.17 11.61 16.34
CA GLN A 130 10.03 11.00 17.34
C GLN A 130 9.23 10.78 18.62
N TYR A 131 9.28 9.56 19.15
CA TYR A 131 8.65 9.22 20.42
C TYR A 131 9.69 8.69 21.40
N LEU A 132 9.73 9.29 22.60
CA LEU A 132 10.54 8.79 23.69
C LEU A 132 9.67 7.90 24.57
N ALA A 133 10.05 6.63 24.73
CA ALA A 133 9.32 5.68 25.58
C ALA A 133 9.55 6.00 27.06
N VAL A 134 8.84 6.99 27.58
CA VAL A 134 8.92 7.49 28.95
C VAL A 134 7.55 7.39 29.61
N HIS A 135 7.48 6.76 30.77
CA HIS A 135 6.29 6.73 31.61
C HIS A 135 6.44 7.74 32.75
N THR A 136 5.41 8.57 32.95
CA THR A 136 5.36 9.49 34.09
C THR A 136 4.54 8.84 35.19
N GLU A 137 5.18 8.52 36.31
CA GLU A 137 4.52 7.95 37.48
C GLU A 137 3.63 9.01 38.16
N ALA A 138 2.70 8.58 39.03
CA ALA A 138 1.78 9.48 39.74
C ALA A 138 2.48 10.59 40.55
N GLY A 139 3.75 10.41 40.94
CA GLY A 139 4.58 11.41 41.60
C GLY A 139 5.33 12.37 40.67
N GLY A 140 5.04 12.36 39.35
CA GLY A 140 5.73 13.18 38.35
C GLY A 140 7.11 12.68 37.93
N ARG A 141 7.56 11.53 38.45
CA ARG A 141 8.84 10.93 38.11
C ARG A 141 8.77 10.28 36.73
N HIS A 142 9.70 10.65 35.85
CA HIS A 142 9.86 10.05 34.53
C HIS A 142 10.71 8.79 34.60
N MET A 143 10.16 7.66 34.16
CA MET A 143 10.84 6.37 34.05
C MET A 143 11.03 6.00 32.59
N SER A 144 12.26 5.66 32.20
CA SER A 144 12.57 5.11 30.88
C SER A 144 11.98 3.71 30.74
N MET A 145 11.22 3.49 29.67
CA MET A 145 10.61 2.20 29.37
C MET A 145 11.48 1.32 28.47
N TYR A 146 12.57 1.83 27.91
CA TYR A 146 13.42 1.09 26.95
C TYR A 146 13.88 -0.28 27.46
N ASN A 147 14.28 -0.39 28.73
CA ASN A 147 14.69 -1.68 29.33
C ASN A 147 13.52 -2.67 29.51
N LYS A 148 12.27 -2.19 29.49
CA LYS A 148 11.05 -3.00 29.53
C LYS A 148 10.58 -3.40 28.14
N VAL A 149 10.81 -2.55 27.12
CA VAL A 149 10.45 -2.85 25.72
C VAL A 149 11.46 -3.83 25.10
N LEU A 150 12.76 -3.62 25.36
CA LEU A 150 13.82 -4.43 24.79
C LEU A 150 13.90 -5.75 25.54
N MET A 151 13.51 -6.84 24.88
CA MET A 151 13.70 -8.18 25.41
C MET A 151 15.20 -8.56 25.37
N LEU A 152 15.92 -8.23 26.44
CA LEU A 152 17.34 -8.54 26.59
C LEU A 152 17.61 -10.02 26.94
N LYS A 153 16.57 -10.74 27.35
CA LYS A 153 16.63 -12.16 27.73
C LYS A 153 15.38 -12.90 27.23
N PRO A 154 15.49 -14.21 26.91
CA PRO A 154 14.33 -15.04 26.64
C PRO A 154 13.35 -15.00 27.83
N GLN A 155 12.07 -14.75 27.56
CA GLN A 155 11.02 -14.68 28.56
C GLN A 155 10.10 -15.91 28.49
N LYS A 156 9.46 -16.24 29.62
CA LYS A 156 8.46 -17.32 29.71
C LYS A 156 7.08 -16.82 29.31
N GLU A 157 6.15 -17.73 29.06
CA GLU A 157 4.77 -17.43 28.67
C GLU A 157 4.09 -16.39 29.58
N ALA A 158 4.27 -16.50 30.89
CA ALA A 158 3.70 -15.57 31.87
C ALA A 158 4.11 -14.10 31.67
N PHE A 159 5.23 -13.82 31.01
CA PHE A 159 5.62 -12.45 30.64
C PHE A 159 4.73 -11.87 29.54
N PHE A 160 4.34 -12.68 28.55
CA PHE A 160 3.53 -12.24 27.41
C PHE A 160 2.06 -12.02 27.76
N HIS A 161 1.59 -12.61 28.86
CA HIS A 161 0.25 -12.38 29.40
C HIS A 161 0.18 -11.19 30.37
N GLN A 162 1.30 -10.50 30.64
CA GLN A 162 1.27 -9.30 31.48
C GLN A 162 0.63 -8.14 30.72
N GLU A 163 -0.31 -7.46 31.38
CA GLU A 163 -0.82 -6.19 30.89
C GLU A 163 0.30 -5.15 30.88
N LEU A 164 0.59 -4.62 29.69
CA LEU A 164 1.58 -3.57 29.48
C LEU A 164 0.87 -2.34 28.90
N PRO A 165 1.14 -1.13 29.41
CA PRO A 165 0.66 0.08 28.76
C PRO A 165 1.16 0.13 27.30
N LEU A 166 0.36 0.67 26.40
CA LEU A 166 0.67 0.78 24.97
C LEU A 166 1.74 1.86 24.73
N TYR A 167 3.03 1.52 24.92
CA TYR A 167 4.16 2.42 24.68
C TYR A 167 5.17 1.90 23.63
N ILE A 168 4.84 0.84 22.89
CA ILE A 168 5.66 0.37 21.77
C ILE A 168 5.36 1.27 20.57
N PRO A 169 6.29 2.14 20.13
CA PRO A 169 6.06 2.98 18.97
C PRO A 169 6.02 2.11 17.70
N PRO A 170 5.19 2.44 16.71
CA PRO A 170 5.29 1.83 15.40
C PRO A 170 6.67 2.13 14.79
N PRO A 171 7.19 1.25 13.92
CA PRO A 171 8.48 1.45 13.27
C PRO A 171 8.52 2.71 12.39
N ILE A 172 7.35 3.21 11.97
CA ILE A 172 7.15 4.43 11.17
C ILE A 172 5.85 5.08 11.65
N PHE A 173 5.86 6.38 11.93
CA PHE A 173 4.65 7.14 12.25
C PHE A 173 4.08 7.81 11.00
N SER A 174 4.93 8.44 10.18
CA SER A 174 4.56 9.08 8.91
C SER A 174 4.98 8.22 7.73
N ARG A 175 4.00 7.87 6.88
CA ARG A 175 4.28 7.22 5.58
C ARG A 175 4.75 8.20 4.50
N LEU A 176 4.76 9.50 4.81
CA LEU A 176 5.17 10.56 3.90
C LEU A 176 6.45 11.20 4.40
N ASP A 177 7.50 11.19 3.57
CA ASP A 177 8.76 11.86 3.85
C ASP A 177 8.87 13.23 3.17
N THR A 178 7.97 13.57 2.26
CA THR A 178 7.85 14.89 1.63
C THR A 178 6.60 15.63 2.11
N PRO A 179 6.67 16.95 2.32
CA PRO A 179 5.47 17.74 2.57
C PRO A 179 4.52 17.63 1.38
N VAL A 180 3.22 17.52 1.66
CA VAL A 180 2.19 17.59 0.62
C VAL A 180 1.96 19.06 0.29
N ASP A 181 1.99 19.40 -1.00
CA ASP A 181 1.65 20.75 -1.44
C ASP A 181 0.20 21.06 -1.07
N TYR A 182 0.03 21.85 -0.01
CA TYR A 182 -1.28 22.30 0.45
C TYR A 182 -1.96 23.21 -0.59
N PHE A 183 -1.17 23.82 -1.50
CA PHE A 183 -1.59 24.80 -2.52
C PHE A 183 -2.43 25.97 -2.00
N TYR A 184 -2.52 26.16 -0.67
CA TYR A 184 -3.41 27.13 -0.01
C TYR A 184 -4.79 27.19 -0.68
N ARG A 185 -5.35 26.02 -1.03
CA ARG A 185 -6.64 25.97 -1.71
C ARG A 185 -7.66 26.68 -0.81
N PRO A 186 -8.51 27.56 -1.37
CA PRO A 186 -9.57 28.19 -0.58
C PRO A 186 -10.36 27.10 0.13
N ASP A 187 -10.72 27.33 1.39
CA ASP A 187 -11.66 26.46 2.08
C ASP A 187 -12.88 26.25 1.18
N THR A 188 -13.37 25.01 1.15
CA THR A 188 -14.49 24.66 0.29
C THR A 188 -15.68 25.53 0.69
N GLN A 189 -16.02 26.54 -0.11
CA GLN A 189 -17.14 27.43 0.20
C GLN A 189 -18.43 26.63 0.10
N HIS A 190 -19.02 26.31 1.25
CA HIS A 190 -20.34 25.69 1.31
C HIS A 190 -21.42 26.75 1.00
N ARG A 191 -22.55 26.32 0.42
CA ARG A 191 -23.71 27.21 0.17
C ARG A 191 -24.13 27.93 1.45
N GLU A 192 -24.57 29.18 1.32
CA GLU A 192 -25.19 29.93 2.42
C GLU A 192 -26.30 29.10 3.08
N GLY A 193 -26.21 28.93 4.40
CA GLY A 193 -27.10 28.06 5.19
C GLY A 193 -26.56 26.66 5.49
N TYR A 194 -25.37 26.30 4.99
CA TYR A 194 -24.68 25.08 5.42
C TYR A 194 -24.02 25.30 6.78
N ASN A 195 -24.69 24.85 7.84
CA ASN A 195 -24.03 24.67 9.13
C ASN A 195 -23.23 23.36 9.06
N ASN A 196 -21.93 23.42 9.37
CA ASN A 196 -21.20 22.19 9.66
C ASN A 196 -21.98 21.44 10.76
N PRO A 197 -22.25 20.13 10.59
CA PRO A 197 -22.82 19.35 11.68
C PRO A 197 -21.95 19.57 12.92
N THR A 198 -22.58 19.68 14.10
CA THR A 198 -21.89 19.74 15.39
C THR A 198 -20.85 18.63 15.38
N ILE A 199 -19.58 19.04 15.39
CA ILE A 199 -18.42 18.15 15.29
C ILE A 199 -18.58 17.16 16.45
N SER A 200 -18.96 15.91 16.16
CA SER A 200 -18.70 14.83 17.12
C SER A 200 -17.19 14.80 17.30
N GLY A 201 -16.70 14.60 18.52
CA GLY A 201 -15.27 14.66 18.84
C GLY A 201 -14.37 13.72 18.02
N GLU A 202 -14.96 12.88 17.16
CA GLU A 202 -14.31 11.92 16.29
C GLU A 202 -13.83 12.49 14.94
N ASN A 203 -14.33 13.65 14.49
CA ASN A 203 -13.95 14.23 13.18
C ASN A 203 -13.35 15.64 13.30
N LEU A 204 -12.26 15.76 14.06
CA LEU A 204 -11.58 17.02 14.37
C LEU A 204 -11.04 17.79 13.14
N ILE A 205 -10.78 17.09 12.03
CA ILE A 205 -10.03 17.64 10.88
C ILE A 205 -10.95 18.20 9.78
N GLY A 206 -12.26 17.90 9.79
CA GLY A 206 -13.25 18.58 8.92
C GLY A 206 -13.05 18.50 7.39
N LEU A 207 -12.03 17.80 6.88
CA LEU A 207 -11.67 17.74 5.46
C LEU A 207 -12.63 16.91 4.59
N SER A 208 -13.57 16.19 5.19
CA SER A 208 -14.49 15.31 4.46
C SER A 208 -15.88 15.92 4.43
N ARG A 209 -16.47 16.03 3.23
CA ARG A 209 -17.91 16.28 3.06
C ARG A 209 -18.67 15.32 3.97
N ALA A 210 -19.67 15.82 4.72
CA ALA A 210 -20.55 14.97 5.52
C ALA A 210 -21.00 13.75 4.69
N ARG A 211 -20.58 12.55 5.11
CA ARG A 211 -20.93 11.32 4.41
C ARG A 211 -22.44 11.16 4.46
N ARG A 212 -23.03 10.76 3.33
CA ARG A 212 -24.48 10.52 3.27
C ARG A 212 -24.72 9.12 3.86
N PRO A 213 -25.39 8.98 5.00
CA PRO A 213 -25.63 7.66 5.58
C PRO A 213 -26.45 6.84 4.60
N HIS A 214 -25.96 5.66 4.22
CA HIS A 214 -26.70 4.74 3.35
C HIS A 214 -27.67 3.85 4.15
N ASN A 215 -27.76 4.07 5.47
CA ASN A 215 -28.74 3.47 6.37
C ASN A 215 -28.71 1.93 6.37
N ALA A 216 -27.54 1.32 6.16
CA ALA A 216 -27.34 -0.11 6.33
C ALA A 216 -27.37 -0.48 7.82
N ILE A 217 -27.96 -1.64 8.14
CA ILE A 217 -27.86 -2.22 9.47
C ILE A 217 -26.72 -3.23 9.47
N PHE A 218 -25.77 -3.05 10.38
CA PHE A 218 -24.64 -3.93 10.55
C PHE A 218 -24.82 -4.80 11.79
N VAL A 219 -24.53 -6.10 11.68
CA VAL A 219 -24.74 -7.09 12.74
C VAL A 219 -23.45 -7.90 12.96
N ASN A 220 -23.08 -8.11 14.22
CA ASN A 220 -21.99 -8.99 14.61
C ASN A 220 -22.51 -10.40 14.93
N PHE A 221 -21.62 -11.39 14.88
CA PHE A 221 -21.96 -12.79 15.18
C PHE A 221 -22.50 -12.98 16.60
N GLU A 222 -22.05 -12.19 17.56
CA GLU A 222 -22.42 -12.29 18.97
C GLU A 222 -23.71 -11.53 19.31
N ASP A 223 -24.32 -10.79 18.37
CA ASP A 223 -25.53 -9.99 18.66
C ASP A 223 -26.77 -10.88 18.85
N ASP A 224 -27.52 -10.75 19.94
CA ASP A 224 -28.61 -11.69 20.28
C ASP A 224 -29.72 -11.83 19.21
N GLU A 225 -30.03 -10.73 18.52
CA GLU A 225 -31.14 -10.65 17.56
C GLU A 225 -30.71 -10.13 16.19
N VAL A 226 -31.40 -10.58 15.15
CA VAL A 226 -31.21 -10.09 13.78
C VAL A 226 -32.34 -9.13 13.38
N PRO A 227 -32.05 -8.12 12.56
CA PRO A 227 -33.07 -7.18 12.10
C PRO A 227 -34.14 -7.87 11.27
N THR A 228 -35.40 -7.52 11.53
CA THR A 228 -36.57 -8.06 10.80
C THR A 228 -37.08 -7.09 9.73
N GLN A 229 -36.66 -5.83 9.76
CA GLN A 229 -37.06 -4.79 8.82
C GLN A 229 -35.92 -3.79 8.61
N PRO A 230 -35.88 -3.12 7.44
CA PRO A 230 -34.95 -2.02 7.18
C PRO A 230 -35.22 -0.80 8.06
N LEU A 231 -34.23 0.07 8.19
CA LEU A 231 -34.42 1.39 8.77
C LEU A 231 -35.40 2.22 7.91
N GLU A 232 -36.31 2.95 8.56
CA GLU A 232 -37.27 3.82 7.88
C GLU A 232 -36.57 4.84 6.95
N ALA A 233 -35.38 5.33 7.35
CA ALA A 233 -34.57 6.19 6.51
C ALA A 233 -34.10 5.50 5.20
N ALA A 234 -33.80 4.20 5.23
CA ALA A 234 -33.47 3.42 4.04
C ALA A 234 -34.69 3.27 3.11
N VAL A 235 -35.87 3.00 3.68
CA VAL A 235 -37.14 2.92 2.94
C VAL A 235 -37.45 4.23 2.22
N GLN A 236 -37.36 5.36 2.92
CA GLN A 236 -37.60 6.68 2.32
C GLN A 236 -36.58 7.03 1.25
N THR A 237 -35.32 6.65 1.44
CA THR A 237 -34.24 6.90 0.46
C THR A 237 -34.47 6.10 -0.80
N TRP A 238 -34.80 4.80 -0.68
CA TRP A 238 -35.11 3.96 -1.84
C TRP A 238 -36.34 4.47 -2.59
N ARG A 239 -37.42 4.84 -1.89
CA ARG A 239 -38.62 5.43 -2.53
C ARG A 239 -38.32 6.69 -3.35
N LYS A 240 -37.35 7.51 -2.94
CA LYS A 240 -36.92 8.71 -3.68
C LYS A 240 -36.08 8.37 -4.91
N VAL A 241 -35.31 7.27 -4.87
CA VAL A 241 -34.42 6.84 -5.94
C VAL A 241 -35.14 5.95 -6.97
N CYS A 242 -36.15 5.19 -6.53
CA CYS A 242 -36.99 4.31 -7.35
C CYS A 242 -38.03 5.13 -8.13
N THR A 243 -37.56 5.86 -9.15
CA THR A 243 -38.40 6.75 -9.97
C THR A 243 -38.89 6.07 -11.25
N ASN A 244 -38.09 5.17 -11.83
CA ASN A 244 -38.35 4.60 -13.15
C ASN A 244 -38.84 3.14 -13.08
N PRO A 245 -39.57 2.64 -14.09
CA PRO A 245 -40.01 1.24 -14.14
C PRO A 245 -38.87 0.22 -14.08
N LEU A 246 -37.68 0.60 -14.58
CA LEU A 246 -36.48 -0.23 -14.50
C LEU A 246 -36.03 -0.47 -13.05
N ASP A 247 -36.18 0.54 -12.18
CA ASP A 247 -35.74 0.43 -10.79
C ASP A 247 -36.66 -0.51 -10.00
N ARG A 248 -37.97 -0.45 -10.26
CA ARG A 248 -38.95 -1.41 -9.72
C ARG A 248 -38.68 -2.83 -10.20
N LYS A 249 -38.33 -2.99 -11.48
CA LYS A 249 -37.97 -4.30 -12.02
C LYS A 249 -36.72 -4.88 -11.33
N VAL A 250 -35.70 -4.05 -11.11
CA VAL A 250 -34.48 -4.44 -10.39
C VAL A 250 -34.78 -4.79 -8.92
N GLU A 251 -35.68 -4.04 -8.27
CA GLU A 251 -36.17 -4.33 -6.94
C GLU A 251 -36.84 -5.72 -6.86
N GLU A 252 -37.75 -6.00 -7.79
CA GLU A 252 -38.43 -7.30 -7.91
C GLU A 252 -37.46 -8.45 -8.25
N GLU A 253 -36.49 -8.22 -9.13
CA GLU A 253 -35.44 -9.19 -9.46
C GLU A 253 -34.57 -9.50 -8.24
N LEU A 254 -34.19 -8.49 -7.45
CA LEU A 254 -33.41 -8.70 -6.23
C LEU A 254 -34.22 -9.41 -5.15
N ALA A 255 -35.50 -9.08 -4.99
CA ALA A 255 -36.40 -9.81 -4.08
C ALA A 255 -36.45 -11.30 -4.44
N LYS A 256 -36.63 -11.63 -5.73
CA LYS A 256 -36.60 -13.02 -6.22
C LYS A 256 -35.26 -13.72 -5.95
N LEU A 257 -34.13 -13.02 -6.05
CA LEU A 257 -32.84 -13.61 -5.67
C LEU A 257 -32.78 -13.96 -4.19
N PHE A 258 -33.29 -13.09 -3.30
CA PHE A 258 -33.33 -13.35 -1.87
C PHE A 258 -34.32 -14.46 -1.47
N ASP A 259 -35.39 -14.64 -2.26
CA ASP A 259 -36.32 -15.76 -2.11
C ASP A 259 -35.67 -17.11 -2.47
N ILE A 260 -34.85 -17.14 -3.52
CA ILE A 260 -34.10 -18.34 -3.94
C ILE A 260 -32.98 -18.65 -2.94
N ARG A 261 -32.28 -17.62 -2.47
CA ARG A 261 -31.12 -17.73 -1.60
C ARG A 261 -31.12 -16.57 -0.61
N PRO A 262 -31.24 -16.81 0.69
CA PRO A 262 -31.40 -15.74 1.68
C PRO A 262 -30.13 -14.91 1.93
N ILE A 263 -28.96 -15.38 1.45
CA ILE A 263 -27.66 -14.77 1.75
C ILE A 263 -26.80 -14.62 0.49
N TRP A 264 -26.44 -13.39 0.15
CA TRP A 264 -25.66 -13.07 -1.05
C TRP A 264 -24.47 -12.15 -0.75
N SER A 265 -23.34 -12.40 -1.41
CA SER A 265 -22.28 -11.40 -1.52
C SER A 265 -22.66 -10.31 -2.53
N ARG A 266 -22.13 -9.09 -2.34
CA ARG A 266 -22.37 -7.98 -3.29
C ARG A 266 -21.89 -8.30 -4.71
N ASN A 267 -20.80 -9.04 -4.84
CA ASN A 267 -20.27 -9.46 -6.14
C ASN A 267 -21.21 -10.45 -6.83
N ALA A 268 -21.79 -11.40 -6.09
CA ALA A 268 -22.77 -12.34 -6.62
C ALA A 268 -24.06 -11.61 -7.05
N VAL A 269 -24.53 -10.61 -6.31
CA VAL A 269 -25.67 -9.76 -6.73
C VAL A 269 -25.37 -9.04 -8.05
N LYS A 270 -24.20 -8.38 -8.16
CA LYS A 270 -23.78 -7.69 -9.39
C LYS A 270 -23.58 -8.62 -10.59
N ALA A 271 -23.27 -9.89 -10.36
CA ALA A 271 -23.15 -10.89 -11.41
C ALA A 271 -24.51 -11.43 -11.86
N ASN A 272 -25.56 -11.34 -11.04
CA ASN A 272 -26.90 -11.82 -11.37
C ASN A 272 -27.83 -10.72 -11.91
N ILE A 273 -27.71 -9.48 -11.42
CA ILE A 273 -28.58 -8.35 -11.77
C ILE A 273 -27.76 -7.20 -12.38
N SER A 274 -28.28 -6.61 -13.46
CA SER A 274 -27.71 -5.41 -14.09
C SER A 274 -28.26 -4.15 -13.42
N VAL A 275 -27.54 -3.64 -12.40
CA VAL A 275 -27.92 -2.44 -11.65
C VAL A 275 -26.74 -1.48 -11.50
N HIS A 276 -27.02 -0.18 -11.59
CA HIS A 276 -26.00 0.85 -11.38
C HIS A 276 -25.44 0.78 -9.95
N PRO A 277 -24.11 0.86 -9.74
CA PRO A 277 -23.49 0.74 -8.41
C PRO A 277 -24.10 1.65 -7.35
N ASP A 278 -24.37 2.92 -7.67
CA ASP A 278 -24.96 3.88 -6.73
C ASP A 278 -26.40 3.54 -6.32
N LYS A 279 -27.18 2.89 -7.19
CA LYS A 279 -28.52 2.43 -6.84
C LYS A 279 -28.46 1.17 -5.98
N LEU A 280 -27.53 0.27 -6.28
CA LEU A 280 -27.30 -0.93 -5.48
C LEU A 280 -26.91 -0.58 -4.03
N LYS A 281 -26.13 0.50 -3.83
CA LYS A 281 -25.75 0.99 -2.51
C LYS A 281 -26.94 1.42 -1.63
N VAL A 282 -28.07 1.78 -2.23
CA VAL A 282 -29.30 2.16 -1.50
C VAL A 282 -30.27 0.99 -1.42
N LEU A 283 -30.33 0.17 -2.47
CA LEU A 283 -31.23 -0.97 -2.58
C LEU A 283 -30.87 -2.10 -1.60
N LEU A 284 -29.58 -2.39 -1.40
CA LEU A 284 -29.15 -3.45 -0.47
C LEU A 284 -29.57 -3.17 0.98
N PRO A 285 -29.30 -1.98 1.56
CA PRO A 285 -29.81 -1.60 2.89
C PRO A 285 -31.33 -1.68 3.03
N PHE A 286 -32.07 -1.45 1.94
CA PHE A 286 -33.52 -1.55 1.92
C PHE A 286 -34.01 -3.02 1.99
N MET A 287 -33.27 -3.98 1.45
CA MET A 287 -33.68 -5.38 1.33
C MET A 287 -33.04 -6.35 2.34
N ALA A 288 -31.86 -6.00 2.84
CA ALA A 288 -31.03 -6.90 3.64
C ALA A 288 -30.20 -6.14 4.68
N TYR A 289 -29.77 -6.85 5.72
CA TYR A 289 -28.76 -6.40 6.67
C TYR A 289 -27.39 -7.00 6.33
N TYR A 290 -26.31 -6.42 6.87
CA TYR A 290 -24.94 -6.82 6.57
C TYR A 290 -24.26 -7.44 7.79
N MET A 291 -23.65 -8.61 7.60
CA MET A 291 -22.92 -9.29 8.67
C MET A 291 -21.45 -8.85 8.71
N ILE A 292 -20.99 -8.35 9.86
CA ILE A 292 -19.61 -7.89 10.05
C ILE A 292 -18.70 -9.07 10.39
N THR A 293 -19.04 -9.86 11.40
CA THR A 293 -18.18 -10.93 11.91
C THR A 293 -18.78 -12.31 11.69
N GLY A 294 -17.98 -13.34 11.94
CA GLY A 294 -18.40 -14.73 11.86
C GLY A 294 -18.40 -15.35 10.45
N PRO A 295 -19.08 -16.51 10.28
CA PRO A 295 -19.01 -17.35 9.09
C PRO A 295 -19.70 -16.76 7.84
N TRP A 296 -20.57 -15.78 8.03
CA TRP A 296 -21.27 -15.06 6.97
C TRP A 296 -20.78 -13.61 6.83
N ARG A 297 -19.61 -13.29 7.39
CA ARG A 297 -19.02 -11.95 7.27
C ARG A 297 -18.98 -11.48 5.82
N SER A 298 -19.19 -10.18 5.63
CA SER A 298 -19.19 -9.55 4.31
C SER A 298 -20.32 -10.00 3.37
N LEU A 299 -21.39 -10.57 3.91
CA LEU A 299 -22.57 -10.99 3.14
C LEU A 299 -23.81 -10.17 3.56
N TRP A 300 -24.71 -10.01 2.59
CA TRP A 300 -26.03 -9.43 2.76
C TRP A 300 -27.04 -10.54 3.03
N ILE A 301 -27.76 -10.42 4.14
CA ILE A 301 -28.74 -11.40 4.60
C ILE A 301 -30.12 -10.75 4.59
N ARG A 302 -31.11 -11.44 3.97
CA ARG A 302 -32.48 -10.91 3.95
C ARG A 302 -33.00 -10.69 5.37
N TYR A 303 -33.77 -9.63 5.56
CA TYR A 303 -34.38 -9.34 6.86
C TYR A 303 -35.23 -10.50 7.38
N GLY A 304 -35.11 -10.77 8.69
CA GLY A 304 -35.82 -11.85 9.38
C GLY A 304 -35.26 -13.25 9.20
N TYR A 305 -34.14 -13.44 8.49
CA TYR A 305 -33.44 -14.72 8.39
C TYR A 305 -32.18 -14.73 9.26
N ASP A 306 -32.11 -15.57 10.29
CA ASP A 306 -30.93 -15.74 11.13
C ASP A 306 -30.16 -17.02 10.75
N PRO A 307 -28.99 -16.93 10.09
CA PRO A 307 -28.23 -18.11 9.70
C PRO A 307 -27.65 -18.90 10.87
N ARG A 308 -27.53 -18.29 12.05
CA ARG A 308 -26.96 -18.95 13.25
C ARG A 308 -27.93 -19.92 13.90
N LYS A 309 -29.22 -19.80 13.58
CA LYS A 309 -30.30 -20.66 14.08
C LYS A 309 -30.73 -21.72 13.07
N ASN A 310 -30.20 -21.66 11.84
CA ASN A 310 -30.58 -22.56 10.77
C ASN A 310 -29.35 -23.27 10.17
N PRO A 311 -29.18 -24.59 10.43
CA PRO A 311 -28.12 -25.40 9.81
C PRO A 311 -28.08 -25.38 8.29
N ASP A 312 -29.22 -25.19 7.61
CA ASP A 312 -29.28 -25.10 6.14
C ASP A 312 -28.48 -23.90 5.62
N ALA A 313 -28.20 -22.90 6.47
CA ALA A 313 -27.36 -21.76 6.13
C ALA A 313 -25.87 -22.10 5.97
N LYS A 314 -25.45 -23.33 6.33
CA LYS A 314 -24.06 -23.82 6.22
C LYS A 314 -23.48 -23.56 4.83
N ILE A 315 -24.23 -23.90 3.79
CA ILE A 315 -23.77 -23.76 2.40
C ILE A 315 -23.58 -22.29 1.98
N TYR A 316 -24.12 -21.33 2.71
CA TYR A 316 -23.98 -19.90 2.39
C TYR A 316 -22.81 -19.23 3.08
N GLN A 317 -22.07 -19.95 3.94
CA GLN A 317 -20.88 -19.43 4.61
C GLN A 317 -19.83 -18.94 3.61
N VAL A 318 -19.06 -17.92 3.99
CA VAL A 318 -18.00 -17.35 3.16
C VAL A 318 -16.65 -18.05 3.41
N LEU A 319 -15.90 -18.26 2.33
CA LEU A 319 -14.52 -18.71 2.31
C LEU A 319 -13.63 -17.59 1.75
N ASP A 320 -12.81 -16.99 2.61
CA ASP A 320 -11.71 -16.10 2.22
C ASP A 320 -10.55 -16.95 1.70
N PHE A 321 -10.40 -16.94 0.38
CA PHE A 321 -9.36 -17.66 -0.34
C PHE A 321 -8.28 -16.69 -0.81
N ARG A 322 -7.04 -16.93 -0.38
CA ARG A 322 -5.87 -16.17 -0.81
C ARG A 322 -4.83 -17.09 -1.41
N ILE A 323 -4.38 -16.76 -2.62
CA ILE A 323 -3.28 -17.47 -3.27
C ILE A 323 -2.00 -17.24 -2.47
N ARG A 324 -1.41 -18.33 -1.99
CA ARG A 324 -0.13 -18.30 -1.28
C ARG A 324 1.00 -18.01 -2.27
N CYS A 325 1.59 -16.82 -2.20
CA CYS A 325 2.69 -16.38 -3.05
C CYS A 325 4.03 -16.44 -2.29
N GLY A 326 5.14 -16.67 -2.99
CA GLY A 326 6.50 -16.64 -2.44
C GLY A 326 7.33 -17.89 -2.76
N MET A 327 8.66 -17.77 -2.66
CA MET A 327 9.61 -18.84 -3.01
C MET A 327 9.31 -20.16 -2.29
N LYS A 328 8.90 -20.11 -1.01
CA LYS A 328 8.50 -21.27 -0.21
C LYS A 328 7.29 -22.04 -0.76
N TYR A 329 6.47 -21.40 -1.59
CA TYR A 329 5.27 -21.98 -2.20
C TYR A 329 5.43 -22.18 -3.71
N GLY A 330 6.64 -22.00 -4.24
CA GLY A 330 7.00 -22.28 -5.63
C GLY A 330 6.70 -21.16 -6.64
N TYR A 331 6.49 -19.92 -6.17
CA TYR A 331 6.20 -18.77 -7.04
C TYR A 331 7.06 -17.56 -6.66
N ALA A 332 7.83 -17.00 -7.61
CA ALA A 332 8.25 -15.61 -7.49
C ALA A 332 7.04 -14.70 -7.75
N SER A 333 6.95 -13.54 -7.09
CA SER A 333 5.77 -12.64 -7.20
C SER A 333 5.46 -12.20 -8.64
N ILE A 334 6.49 -12.24 -9.50
CA ILE A 334 6.45 -11.84 -10.91
C ILE A 334 5.89 -12.93 -11.84
N ASP A 335 5.92 -14.21 -11.43
CA ASP A 335 5.55 -15.35 -12.30
C ASP A 335 4.08 -15.77 -12.16
N LEU A 336 3.36 -15.24 -11.16
CA LEU A 336 1.97 -15.62 -10.91
C LEU A 336 1.04 -14.89 -11.91
N PRO A 337 0.34 -15.60 -12.81
CA PRO A 337 -0.53 -15.00 -13.83
C PRO A 337 -1.84 -14.40 -13.27
N VAL A 338 -1.99 -14.36 -11.95
CA VAL A 338 -3.17 -13.82 -11.27
C VAL A 338 -2.82 -12.46 -10.69
N LYS A 339 -3.54 -11.42 -11.13
CA LYS A 339 -3.36 -10.04 -10.68
C LYS A 339 -3.76 -9.90 -9.20
N ALA A 340 -3.03 -9.08 -8.45
CA ALA A 340 -3.47 -8.66 -7.12
C ALA A 340 -4.54 -7.56 -7.27
N LYS A 341 -5.64 -7.59 -6.49
CA LYS A 341 -6.64 -6.49 -6.50
C LYS A 341 -6.00 -5.14 -6.15
N ARG A 342 -5.04 -5.17 -5.21
CA ARG A 342 -4.13 -4.10 -4.82
C ARG A 342 -2.76 -4.73 -4.57
N SER A 343 -1.67 -4.14 -5.08
CA SER A 343 -0.32 -4.70 -4.92
C SER A 343 0.20 -4.41 -3.50
N THR A 344 0.31 -5.45 -2.66
CA THR A 344 1.02 -5.36 -1.36
C THR A 344 2.53 -5.17 -1.53
N TYR A 345 3.06 -5.36 -2.74
CA TYR A 345 4.48 -5.24 -3.05
C TYR A 345 4.88 -3.82 -3.48
N ASN A 346 3.92 -2.89 -3.59
CA ASN A 346 4.22 -1.48 -3.87
C ASN A 346 4.55 -0.69 -2.59
N TYR A 347 4.65 -1.36 -1.43
CA TYR A 347 5.20 -0.74 -0.24
C TYR A 347 6.71 -0.61 -0.40
N SER A 348 7.17 0.54 -0.89
CA SER A 348 8.57 0.93 -0.76
C SER A 348 8.85 1.14 0.73
N LEU A 349 9.82 0.39 1.27
CA LEU A 349 10.32 0.73 2.60
C LEU A 349 10.86 2.17 2.52
N PRO A 350 10.63 3.03 3.53
CA PRO A 350 11.13 4.41 3.50
C PRO A 350 12.64 4.50 3.27
N ILE A 351 13.37 3.42 3.56
CA ILE A 351 14.83 3.28 3.43
C ILE A 351 15.28 2.75 2.05
N THR A 352 14.34 2.43 1.16
CA THR A 352 14.59 1.90 -0.20
C THR A 352 13.99 2.81 -1.26
N VAL A 353 14.72 3.00 -2.36
CA VAL A 353 14.17 3.64 -3.56
C VAL A 353 13.80 2.53 -4.54
N THR A 354 12.51 2.32 -4.76
CA THR A 354 12.04 1.61 -5.94
C THR A 354 12.36 2.47 -7.15
N LYS A 355 13.11 1.97 -8.14
CA LYS A 355 13.27 2.67 -9.42
C LYS A 355 11.87 2.99 -9.93
N THR A 356 11.49 4.26 -9.92
CA THR A 356 10.34 4.71 -10.66
C THR A 356 10.59 4.33 -12.12
N PRO A 357 9.65 3.66 -12.83
CA PRO A 357 9.70 3.72 -14.28
C PRO A 357 9.74 5.20 -14.63
N ASN A 358 10.65 5.59 -15.53
CA ASN A 358 10.80 6.97 -15.98
C ASN A 358 9.40 7.58 -16.10
N GLN A 359 9.11 8.60 -15.30
CA GLN A 359 7.90 9.39 -15.50
C GLN A 359 8.03 9.92 -16.92
N ALA A 360 7.32 9.29 -17.85
CA ALA A 360 7.06 9.87 -19.15
C ALA A 360 6.46 11.23 -18.82
N VAL A 361 7.24 12.28 -19.09
CA VAL A 361 6.76 13.66 -19.11
C VAL A 361 5.48 13.61 -19.91
N THR A 362 4.34 13.88 -19.26
CA THR A 362 3.04 14.00 -19.92
C THR A 362 3.14 15.20 -20.86
N THR A 363 3.66 14.99 -22.06
CA THR A 363 3.59 15.95 -23.13
C THR A 363 2.11 16.13 -23.42
N ILE A 364 1.60 17.33 -23.12
CA ILE A 364 0.25 17.77 -23.46
C ILE A 364 0.15 17.79 -24.98
N HIS A 365 -0.18 16.65 -25.56
CA HIS A 365 -0.58 16.49 -26.94
C HIS A 365 -1.84 15.65 -26.96
N ASP A 366 -2.96 16.24 -26.51
CA ASP A 366 -4.17 16.16 -27.33
C ASP A 366 -5.19 17.23 -26.92
N LEU A 367 -5.03 18.42 -27.52
CA LEU A 367 -6.07 19.45 -27.60
C LEU A 367 -6.31 19.79 -29.07
N LYS A 368 -6.35 18.77 -29.94
CA LYS A 368 -6.69 18.89 -31.36
C LYS A 368 -7.51 17.70 -31.89
N GLN A 369 -8.54 17.29 -31.15
CA GLN A 369 -9.64 16.50 -31.72
C GLN A 369 -10.99 17.02 -31.24
N GLY A 370 -11.23 18.29 -31.51
CA GLY A 370 -12.56 18.87 -31.54
C GLY A 370 -12.60 19.82 -32.72
N LEU A 371 -13.19 19.35 -33.83
CA LEU A 371 -13.59 20.05 -35.08
C LEU A 371 -13.24 19.20 -36.31
N GLY A 372 -14.05 18.17 -36.56
CA GLY A 372 -14.14 17.45 -37.83
C GLY A 372 -15.62 17.15 -38.14
N PRO A 373 -16.08 17.24 -39.41
CA PRO A 373 -17.49 17.31 -39.72
C PRO A 373 -18.18 15.94 -39.73
N SER A 374 -19.47 15.99 -39.39
CA SER A 374 -20.48 14.93 -39.41
C SER A 374 -20.34 13.93 -40.57
N GLY A 375 -20.47 12.62 -40.27
CA GLY A 375 -20.68 11.61 -41.30
C GLY A 375 -20.44 10.17 -40.88
N THR A 376 -21.43 9.58 -40.21
CA THR A 376 -21.91 8.17 -40.27
C THR A 376 -22.24 7.64 -38.87
N ALA A 377 -23.55 7.60 -38.60
CA ALA A 377 -24.12 6.98 -37.42
C ALA A 377 -23.90 5.46 -37.50
N SER A 378 -22.83 4.97 -36.88
CA SER A 378 -22.78 3.56 -36.49
C SER A 378 -23.70 3.38 -35.30
N ALA A 379 -24.75 2.58 -35.48
CA ALA A 379 -25.74 2.29 -34.46
C ALA A 379 -25.07 1.70 -33.22
N ARG A 380 -24.93 2.52 -32.16
CA ARG A 380 -24.61 2.03 -30.83
C ARG A 380 -25.74 1.10 -30.40
N LYS A 381 -25.55 -0.21 -30.57
CA LYS A 381 -26.36 -1.21 -29.85
C LYS A 381 -26.13 -0.95 -28.37
N SER A 382 -27.13 -0.40 -27.68
CA SER A 382 -27.12 -0.34 -26.22
C SER A 382 -27.17 -1.78 -25.70
N SER A 383 -26.04 -2.28 -25.22
CA SER A 383 -26.00 -3.58 -24.56
C SER A 383 -26.75 -3.47 -23.22
N PRO A 384 -27.75 -4.32 -22.94
CA PRO A 384 -28.54 -4.25 -21.70
C PRO A 384 -27.75 -4.64 -20.43
N ASN A 385 -26.48 -5.03 -20.55
CA ASN A 385 -25.66 -5.65 -19.50
C ASN A 385 -24.45 -4.83 -19.05
N LYS A 386 -24.43 -3.51 -19.25
CA LYS A 386 -23.26 -2.66 -18.95
C LYS A 386 -22.69 -2.84 -17.53
N TYR A 387 -23.52 -3.19 -16.54
CA TYR A 387 -23.10 -3.28 -15.13
C TYR A 387 -23.01 -4.72 -14.59
N LYS A 388 -23.27 -5.73 -15.41
CA LYS A 388 -23.31 -7.14 -14.98
C LYS A 388 -21.88 -7.71 -14.93
N LEU A 389 -21.46 -8.19 -13.75
CA LEU A 389 -20.15 -8.82 -13.60
C LEU A 389 -20.11 -10.23 -14.18
N LYS A 390 -18.90 -10.72 -14.49
CA LYS A 390 -18.66 -12.10 -14.91
C LYS A 390 -18.83 -13.06 -13.71
N ASP A 391 -19.35 -14.25 -13.96
CA ASP A 391 -19.56 -15.29 -12.93
C ASP A 391 -18.27 -15.71 -12.20
N SER A 392 -17.12 -15.61 -12.88
CA SER A 392 -15.81 -15.96 -12.29
C SER A 392 -15.43 -15.11 -11.07
N VAL A 393 -16.14 -14.01 -10.81
CA VAL A 393 -15.91 -13.13 -9.66
C VAL A 393 -16.42 -13.75 -8.35
N TYR A 394 -17.37 -14.70 -8.40
CA TYR A 394 -17.92 -15.34 -7.20
C TYR A 394 -18.09 -16.87 -7.31
N ILE A 395 -17.92 -17.46 -8.50
CA ILE A 395 -17.96 -18.91 -8.71
C ILE A 395 -16.54 -19.43 -8.94
N PHE A 396 -16.16 -20.48 -8.21
CA PHE A 396 -14.91 -21.21 -8.46
C PHE A 396 -15.18 -22.42 -9.35
N ARG A 397 -14.43 -22.53 -10.46
CA ARG A 397 -14.53 -23.65 -11.40
C ARG A 397 -13.17 -24.35 -11.52
N GLU A 398 -13.19 -25.67 -11.62
CA GLU A 398 -11.99 -26.47 -11.79
C GLU A 398 -11.25 -26.07 -13.09
N GLY A 399 -9.92 -25.95 -13.02
CA GLY A 399 -9.06 -25.53 -14.15
C GLY A 399 -9.09 -24.04 -14.50
N ALA A 400 -10.00 -23.25 -13.91
CA ALA A 400 -10.03 -21.80 -14.05
C ALA A 400 -9.08 -21.14 -13.03
N LEU A 401 -8.42 -20.06 -13.46
CA LEU A 401 -7.68 -19.21 -12.52
C LEU A 401 -8.64 -18.16 -11.95
N PRO A 402 -8.59 -17.87 -10.63
CA PRO A 402 -9.39 -16.81 -10.06
C PRO A 402 -8.99 -15.46 -10.69
N PRO A 403 -9.94 -14.52 -10.85
CA PRO A 403 -9.63 -13.19 -11.39
C PRO A 403 -8.58 -12.42 -10.57
N TYR A 404 -8.56 -12.65 -9.26
CA TYR A 404 -7.63 -11.98 -8.35
C TYR A 404 -7.01 -12.92 -7.32
N ARG A 405 -5.88 -12.50 -6.74
CA ARG A 405 -5.15 -13.27 -5.72
C ARG A 405 -5.93 -13.49 -4.42
N GLN A 406 -6.89 -12.63 -4.12
CA GLN A 406 -7.81 -12.77 -2.99
C GLN A 406 -9.24 -12.78 -3.51
N MET A 407 -9.99 -13.80 -3.11
CA MET A 407 -11.37 -14.05 -3.50
C MET A 407 -12.21 -14.44 -2.29
N PHE A 408 -13.48 -14.06 -2.31
CA PHE A 408 -14.47 -14.45 -1.30
C PHE A 408 -15.54 -15.28 -2.00
N TYR A 409 -15.51 -16.58 -1.76
CA TYR A 409 -16.47 -17.54 -2.31
C TYR A 409 -17.49 -17.92 -1.24
N GLN A 410 -18.74 -18.16 -1.60
CA GLN A 410 -19.65 -18.85 -0.68
C GLN A 410 -19.61 -20.35 -0.97
N LEU A 411 -19.82 -21.21 0.04
CA LEU A 411 -19.62 -22.66 -0.10
C LEU A 411 -20.51 -23.28 -1.19
N CYS A 412 -21.72 -22.78 -1.39
CA CYS A 412 -22.63 -23.21 -2.45
C CYS A 412 -22.13 -22.86 -3.87
N ASP A 413 -21.21 -21.91 -4.00
CA ASP A 413 -20.64 -21.48 -5.28
C ASP A 413 -19.33 -22.25 -5.62
N LEU A 414 -18.99 -23.27 -4.82
CA LEU A 414 -17.83 -24.15 -4.99
C LEU A 414 -18.23 -25.50 -5.59
N SER A 415 -18.60 -25.55 -6.88
CA SER A 415 -19.18 -26.74 -7.53
C SER A 415 -18.19 -27.89 -7.84
N VAL A 416 -17.05 -27.99 -7.15
CA VAL A 416 -16.00 -28.99 -7.43
C VAL A 416 -16.15 -30.17 -6.49
N ASP A 417 -16.21 -31.40 -7.02
CA ASP A 417 -16.51 -32.63 -6.26
C ASP A 417 -15.62 -32.82 -5.02
N GLU A 418 -14.32 -32.55 -5.14
CA GLU A 418 -13.39 -32.65 -4.00
C GLU A 418 -13.71 -31.63 -2.89
N LEU A 419 -14.11 -30.40 -3.26
CA LEU A 419 -14.49 -29.37 -2.29
C LEU A 419 -15.86 -29.68 -1.66
N GLN A 420 -16.81 -30.15 -2.47
CA GLN A 420 -18.13 -30.57 -1.99
C GLN A 420 -18.02 -31.70 -0.97
N LYS A 421 -17.14 -32.70 -1.19
CA LYS A 421 -16.85 -33.74 -0.20
C LYS A 421 -16.34 -33.20 1.13
N ILE A 422 -15.63 -32.06 1.13
CA ILE A 422 -15.13 -31.41 2.35
C ILE A 422 -16.26 -30.66 3.06
N ILE A 423 -17.10 -29.95 2.31
CA ILE A 423 -18.24 -29.17 2.83
C ILE A 423 -19.29 -30.09 3.47
N HIS A 424 -19.54 -31.24 2.84
CA HIS A 424 -20.61 -32.16 3.23
C HIS A 424 -20.20 -33.22 4.26
N ARG A 425 -19.02 -33.10 4.90
CA ARG A 425 -18.51 -34.10 5.86
C ARG A 425 -19.39 -34.30 7.08
N ASN A 426 -20.12 -33.27 7.49
CA ASN A 426 -20.97 -33.27 8.67
C ASN A 426 -22.44 -32.97 8.36
N ASP A 427 -22.88 -33.25 7.13
CA ASP A 427 -24.29 -33.17 6.77
C ASP A 427 -25.13 -34.01 7.73
N GLY A 428 -26.13 -33.39 8.36
CA GLY A 428 -27.02 -34.04 9.33
C GLY A 428 -26.44 -34.15 10.75
N ALA A 429 -25.28 -33.55 11.01
CA ALA A 429 -24.61 -33.49 12.31
C ALA A 429 -24.17 -32.06 12.68
N GLU A 430 -24.88 -31.05 12.17
CA GLU A 430 -24.68 -29.64 12.47
C GLU A 430 -25.30 -29.23 13.81
N ASP A 431 -24.70 -29.67 14.91
CA ASP A 431 -25.26 -29.43 16.25
C ASP A 431 -24.95 -28.03 16.81
N PHE A 432 -23.81 -27.43 16.43
CA PHE A 432 -23.34 -26.16 16.99
C PHE A 432 -22.79 -25.21 15.93
N CYS A 433 -23.27 -23.95 15.94
CA CYS A 433 -22.76 -22.87 15.12
C CYS A 433 -21.72 -22.05 15.90
N THR A 434 -20.48 -22.03 15.43
CA THR A 434 -19.38 -21.25 16.06
C THR A 434 -19.05 -19.98 15.26
N GLU A 435 -18.48 -18.95 15.90
CA GLU A 435 -18.06 -17.74 15.19
C GLU A 435 -17.01 -18.05 14.10
N ARG A 436 -16.10 -18.99 14.36
CA ARG A 436 -14.99 -19.30 13.45
C ARG A 436 -15.39 -20.20 12.29
N ASP A 437 -16.05 -21.32 12.58
CA ASP A 437 -16.31 -22.39 11.60
C ASP A 437 -17.78 -22.45 11.16
N GLY A 438 -18.66 -21.70 11.83
CA GLY A 438 -20.10 -21.76 11.60
C GLY A 438 -20.63 -23.15 11.91
N TRP A 439 -21.40 -23.69 10.98
CA TRP A 439 -21.94 -25.04 11.02
C TRP A 439 -20.99 -26.09 10.44
N CYS A 440 -19.80 -25.70 9.97
CA CYS A 440 -18.80 -26.64 9.46
C CYS A 440 -17.97 -27.24 10.60
N LEU A 441 -17.34 -28.38 10.34
CA LEU A 441 -16.34 -28.94 11.25
C LEU A 441 -15.13 -27.99 11.40
N PRO A 442 -14.43 -28.01 12.54
CA PRO A 442 -13.18 -27.28 12.70
C PRO A 442 -12.19 -27.59 11.58
N LYS A 443 -11.52 -26.54 11.07
CA LYS A 443 -10.52 -26.61 9.98
C LYS A 443 -11.07 -26.90 8.58
N THR A 444 -12.39 -27.00 8.39
CA THR A 444 -13.00 -27.16 7.05
C THR A 444 -12.52 -26.06 6.09
N SER A 445 -12.46 -24.81 6.55
CA SER A 445 -11.99 -23.69 5.74
C SER A 445 -10.51 -23.82 5.32
N ASP A 446 -9.66 -24.39 6.17
CA ASP A 446 -8.24 -24.61 5.87
C ASP A 446 -8.06 -25.75 4.86
N ASP A 447 -8.81 -26.84 5.01
CA ASP A 447 -8.84 -27.95 4.06
C ASP A 447 -9.28 -27.49 2.67
N LEU A 448 -10.35 -26.68 2.60
CA LEU A 448 -10.82 -26.07 1.35
C LEU A 448 -9.75 -25.18 0.71
N ARG A 449 -9.11 -24.29 1.49
CA ARG A 449 -8.01 -23.44 0.99
C ARG A 449 -6.84 -24.26 0.47
N ASN A 450 -6.49 -25.35 1.16
CA ASN A 450 -5.39 -26.23 0.75
C ASN A 450 -5.72 -26.94 -0.57
N ALA A 451 -6.92 -27.53 -0.70
CA ALA A 451 -7.39 -28.18 -1.92
C ALA A 451 -7.43 -27.21 -3.12
N MET A 452 -8.06 -26.05 -2.95
CA MET A 452 -8.08 -25.00 -3.98
C MET A 452 -6.67 -24.54 -4.39
N SER A 453 -5.75 -24.41 -3.43
CA SER A 453 -4.36 -24.05 -3.72
C SER A 453 -3.62 -25.14 -4.51
N VAL A 454 -3.95 -26.43 -4.33
CA VAL A 454 -3.42 -27.52 -5.15
C VAL A 454 -3.97 -27.44 -6.58
N MET A 455 -5.29 -27.27 -6.73
CA MET A 455 -5.96 -27.18 -8.03
C MET A 455 -5.42 -26.00 -8.87
N ILE A 456 -5.26 -24.82 -8.25
CA ILE A 456 -4.71 -23.64 -8.94
C ILE A 456 -3.25 -23.89 -9.35
N ARG A 457 -2.44 -24.54 -8.50
CA ARG A 457 -1.05 -24.91 -8.86
C ARG A 457 -1.02 -25.82 -10.08
N GLN A 458 -1.90 -26.80 -10.15
CA GLN A 458 -2.03 -27.69 -11.30
C GLN A 458 -2.49 -26.91 -12.54
N ALA A 459 -3.50 -26.05 -12.43
CA ALA A 459 -3.98 -25.23 -13.54
C ALA A 459 -2.90 -24.30 -14.12
N ILE A 460 -2.07 -23.69 -13.26
CA ILE A 460 -0.94 -22.84 -13.72
C ILE A 460 0.11 -23.69 -14.43
N ARG A 461 0.49 -24.85 -13.88
CA ARG A 461 1.46 -25.78 -14.50
C ARG A 461 1.00 -26.24 -15.88
N SER A 462 -0.28 -26.55 -16.04
CA SER A 462 -0.84 -26.98 -17.33
C SER A 462 -0.91 -25.85 -18.36
N LYS A 463 -1.18 -24.61 -17.95
CA LYS A 463 -1.28 -23.45 -18.86
C LYS A 463 0.07 -22.85 -19.23
N ARG A 464 1.10 -22.98 -18.39
CA ARG A 464 2.45 -22.46 -18.62
C ARG A 464 3.52 -23.48 -18.17
N PRO A 465 3.75 -24.55 -18.95
CA PRO A 465 4.75 -25.56 -18.62
C PRO A 465 6.18 -25.00 -18.60
N ALA A 466 6.46 -23.94 -19.36
CA ALA A 466 7.76 -23.27 -19.42
C ALA A 466 8.20 -22.61 -18.09
N LEU A 467 7.27 -22.30 -17.17
CA LEU A 467 7.61 -21.72 -15.86
C LEU A 467 8.15 -22.75 -14.86
N PHE A 468 8.12 -24.05 -15.19
CA PHE A 468 8.48 -25.13 -14.26
C PHE A 468 9.55 -26.10 -14.78
N SER A 469 10.24 -25.79 -15.89
CA SER A 469 11.43 -26.57 -16.27
C SER A 469 12.55 -26.29 -15.27
N SER A 470 12.89 -27.27 -14.44
CA SER A 470 14.10 -27.23 -13.63
C SER A 470 15.35 -27.31 -14.52
N PRO A 471 16.45 -26.62 -14.16
CA PRO A 471 17.73 -26.74 -14.86
C PRO A 471 18.37 -28.07 -14.47
N ALA A 472 17.95 -29.15 -15.10
CA ALA A 472 18.70 -30.40 -15.10
C ALA A 472 19.44 -30.49 -16.43
N GLN A 473 20.77 -30.38 -16.34
CA GLN A 473 21.77 -30.49 -17.41
C GLN A 473 22.01 -29.25 -18.28
N ALA A 474 22.84 -28.34 -17.77
CA ALA A 474 23.85 -27.69 -18.59
C ALA A 474 25.13 -27.55 -17.75
N ASP A 475 26.14 -28.30 -18.17
CA ASP A 475 27.47 -28.38 -17.59
C ASP A 475 28.30 -27.13 -17.94
N GLY A 476 29.05 -26.62 -16.96
CA GLY A 476 30.25 -25.79 -17.12
C GLY A 476 30.20 -24.44 -17.86
N GLY A 477 30.19 -23.32 -17.10
CA GLY A 477 30.86 -22.10 -17.55
C GLY A 477 30.31 -20.74 -17.07
N LYS A 478 30.94 -20.17 -16.03
CA LYS A 478 31.01 -18.74 -15.65
C LYS A 478 29.73 -17.89 -15.82
N GLU A 479 29.00 -17.68 -14.73
CA GLU A 479 28.00 -16.62 -14.60
C GLU A 479 28.65 -15.23 -14.73
N GLN A 480 28.41 -14.59 -15.87
CA GLN A 480 28.49 -13.15 -16.01
C GLN A 480 27.04 -12.65 -15.93
N LEU A 481 26.73 -11.83 -14.91
CA LEU A 481 25.44 -11.18 -14.74
C LEU A 481 25.19 -10.20 -15.89
N THR A 482 24.65 -10.70 -17.00
CA THR A 482 24.05 -9.90 -18.07
C THR A 482 22.61 -9.62 -17.71
N TYR A 483 22.34 -8.34 -17.40
CA TYR A 483 21.01 -7.79 -17.28
C TYR A 483 20.48 -7.59 -18.71
N GLU A 484 19.79 -8.60 -19.24
CA GLU A 484 19.16 -8.47 -20.57
C GLU A 484 17.84 -7.72 -20.46
N SER A 485 17.85 -6.56 -21.11
CA SER A 485 16.71 -5.75 -21.51
C SER A 485 15.99 -6.43 -22.68
N GLY A 486 14.68 -6.61 -22.56
CA GLY A 486 13.78 -6.98 -23.65
C GLY A 486 12.39 -7.19 -23.09
N GLY A 487 11.31 -6.70 -23.66
CA GLY A 487 11.10 -5.86 -24.84
C GLY A 487 9.66 -5.35 -24.75
N ASP A 488 9.38 -4.26 -25.46
CA ASP A 488 8.04 -3.68 -25.55
C ASP A 488 7.04 -4.73 -26.06
N GLU A 489 6.03 -5.05 -25.25
CA GLU A 489 4.78 -5.64 -25.73
C GLU A 489 3.69 -4.58 -25.59
N GLU A 490 3.08 -4.26 -26.72
CA GLU A 490 2.02 -3.28 -26.91
C GLU A 490 0.87 -3.57 -25.93
N GLU A 491 0.60 -2.64 -24.99
CA GLU A 491 -0.60 -2.67 -24.17
C GLU A 491 -1.79 -2.34 -25.08
N GLU A 492 -2.58 -3.36 -25.44
CA GLU A 492 -3.93 -3.15 -25.94
C GLU A 492 -4.72 -2.36 -24.89
N GLU A 493 -5.18 -1.17 -25.28
CA GLU A 493 -6.09 -0.32 -24.52
C GLU A 493 -7.41 -1.07 -24.27
N GLU A 494 -7.49 -1.86 -23.19
CA GLU A 494 -8.76 -2.34 -22.66
C GLU A 494 -9.39 -1.26 -21.77
N GLU A 495 -10.60 -0.86 -22.18
CA GLU A 495 -11.61 0.03 -21.58
C GLU A 495 -11.37 0.48 -20.13
N GLU A 496 -11.58 1.78 -19.87
CA GLU A 496 -11.61 2.42 -18.55
C GLU A 496 -12.51 1.67 -17.55
N ASP A 497 -11.97 0.62 -16.95
CA ASP A 497 -12.56 -0.05 -15.80
C ASP A 497 -12.43 0.90 -14.61
N PHE A 498 -13.59 1.22 -14.02
CA PHE A 498 -13.75 2.05 -12.84
C PHE A 498 -12.69 1.70 -11.78
N LYS A 499 -11.70 2.58 -11.59
CA LYS A 499 -10.65 2.40 -10.57
C LYS A 499 -11.32 2.42 -9.19
N PRO A 500 -11.24 1.33 -8.40
CA PRO A 500 -11.70 1.35 -7.02
C PRO A 500 -10.90 2.39 -6.24
N SER A 501 -11.58 3.14 -5.38
CA SER A 501 -10.98 4.08 -4.44
C SER A 501 -9.80 3.44 -3.67
N ASP A 502 -8.78 4.25 -3.40
CA ASP A 502 -7.51 3.95 -2.70
C ASP A 502 -7.68 3.55 -1.20
N GLY A 503 -8.85 3.01 -0.83
CA GLY A 503 -9.18 2.55 0.52
C GLY A 503 -8.65 1.15 0.87
N SER A 504 -8.59 0.89 2.19
CA SER A 504 -8.14 -0.32 2.92
C SER A 504 -7.90 -1.61 2.12
N GLU A 505 -6.82 -2.34 2.41
CA GLU A 505 -6.52 -3.68 1.86
C GLU A 505 -7.65 -4.70 2.03
N ASN A 506 -8.56 -4.48 2.99
CA ASN A 506 -9.68 -5.36 3.28
C ASN A 506 -10.90 -5.01 2.41
N GLU A 507 -11.31 -5.92 1.51
CA GLU A 507 -12.51 -5.76 0.66
C GLU A 507 -13.77 -5.50 1.50
N MET A 508 -13.84 -6.12 2.68
CA MET A 508 -14.89 -5.87 3.66
C MET A 508 -14.87 -4.43 4.18
N GLU A 509 -13.71 -3.88 4.53
CA GLU A 509 -13.64 -2.47 4.98
C GLU A 509 -13.96 -1.52 3.84
N THR A 510 -13.50 -1.82 2.62
CA THR A 510 -13.85 -1.02 1.44
C THR A 510 -15.36 -1.04 1.18
N GLU A 511 -16.01 -2.20 1.36
CA GLU A 511 -17.46 -2.33 1.22
C GLU A 511 -18.20 -1.64 2.38
N MET A 512 -17.82 -1.86 3.64
CA MET A 512 -18.43 -1.17 4.78
C MET A 512 -18.32 0.34 4.63
N LEU A 513 -17.18 0.86 4.18
CA LEU A 513 -16.98 2.29 3.91
C LEU A 513 -17.93 2.87 2.85
N ASP A 514 -18.51 2.04 1.97
CA ASP A 514 -19.57 2.48 1.07
C ASP A 514 -20.88 2.77 1.81
N TYR A 515 -21.09 2.22 3.01
CA TYR A 515 -22.37 2.31 3.74
C TYR A 515 -22.30 3.03 5.09
N VAL A 516 -21.08 3.28 5.61
CA VAL A 516 -20.76 4.03 6.84
C VAL A 516 -20.54 5.51 6.58
#